data_AF-A0A6P2A5R3-F1
#
_entry.id   AF-A0A6P2A5R3-F1
#
_cell.length_a   1.000
_cell.length_b   1.000
_cell.length_c   1.000
_cell.angle_alpha   90.00
_cell.angle_beta   90.00
_cell.angle_gamma   90.00
#
_symmetry.space_group_name_H-M   'P 1'
#
loop_
_entity.id
_entity.type
_entity.pdbx_description
1 polymer ?
#
loop_
_entity_poly.entity_id
_entity_poly.type
_entity_poly.pdbx_seq_one_letter_code
_entity_poly.pdbx_strand_id
1 'polypeptide(L)'
;DPFNQRAVWERIGFIHLLTKEIWEGHPCCAFACSQEFAETHPNTYGALFRSIVDATQYASDPANRVEIAEAISPSAYLNQPVPVVQQVLTGRFADGLGNIVDEPQRIDFDPFPWHSMAVWILTQMKRWGYLQRDINYNAVAERVFLATECGDIMRELGYEPPEKTYKNFTVMGKLFDYTDPDGYLESFAIRRS
;
A
#
# COMPACT_ATOMS: atom_id res chain seq x y z
N ASP A 1 0.87 1.23 12.00
CA ASP A 1 -0.33 1.97 12.49
C ASP A 1 -1.35 1.04 13.15
N PRO A 2 -2.44 1.57 13.74
CA PRO A 2 -2.32 2.54 14.83
C PRO A 2 -1.59 1.92 16.04
N PHE A 3 -1.37 0.59 16.05
CA PHE A 3 -0.76 -0.16 17.15
C PHE A 3 0.63 0.35 17.53
N ASN A 4 1.49 0.67 16.55
CA ASN A 4 2.82 1.24 16.84
C ASN A 4 2.71 2.61 17.52
N GLN A 5 1.79 3.46 17.07
CA GLN A 5 1.55 4.76 17.70
C GLN A 5 0.88 4.62 19.07
N ARG A 6 0.03 3.60 19.24
CA ARG A 6 -0.59 3.25 20.51
C ARG A 6 0.45 2.80 21.53
N ALA A 7 1.45 2.02 21.12
CA ALA A 7 2.55 1.60 21.99
C ALA A 7 3.37 2.82 22.49
N VAL A 8 3.61 3.82 21.62
CA VAL A 8 4.22 5.09 22.04
C VAL A 8 3.31 5.85 23.02
N TRP A 9 2.02 5.97 22.70
CA TRP A 9 1.03 6.65 23.53
C TRP A 9 0.96 6.08 24.95
N GLU A 10 1.00 4.74 25.06
CA GLU A 10 1.00 4.03 26.35
C GLU A 10 2.39 3.94 27.00
N ARG A 11 3.43 4.47 26.36
CA ARG A 11 4.83 4.46 26.85
C ARG A 11 5.38 3.05 27.05
N ILE A 12 4.96 2.12 26.20
CA ILE A 12 5.41 0.71 26.20
C ILE A 12 6.31 0.38 24.99
N GLY A 13 6.61 1.36 24.15
CA GLY A 13 7.49 1.21 22.99
C GLY A 13 7.86 2.55 22.36
N PHE A 14 8.71 2.46 21.33
CA PHE A 14 9.12 3.58 20.50
C PHE A 14 9.10 3.16 19.02
N ILE A 15 9.02 4.12 18.12
CA ILE A 15 9.09 3.90 16.68
C ILE A 15 10.56 3.89 16.27
N HIS A 16 11.06 2.71 15.89
CA HIS A 16 12.44 2.56 15.43
C HIS A 16 12.65 3.10 14.01
N LEU A 17 11.74 2.78 13.10
CA LEU A 17 11.82 3.11 11.68
C LEU A 17 10.42 3.03 11.04
N LEU A 18 10.11 3.92 10.11
CA LEU A 18 8.94 3.85 9.24
C LEU A 18 9.25 3.03 8.00
N THR A 19 8.30 2.22 7.52
CA THR A 19 8.51 1.41 6.31
C THR A 19 8.79 2.24 5.05
N LYS A 20 8.38 3.51 5.01
CA LYS A 20 8.77 4.45 3.95
C LYS A 20 10.30 4.63 3.83
N GLU A 21 11.01 4.54 4.95
CA GLU A 21 12.48 4.64 4.97
C GLU A 21 13.15 3.38 4.38
N ILE A 22 12.44 2.26 4.34
CA ILE A 22 12.86 1.03 3.65
C ILE A 22 12.59 1.16 2.15
N TRP A 23 11.39 1.61 1.81
CA TRP A 23 10.92 1.80 0.45
C TRP A 23 9.82 2.88 0.41
N GLU A 24 10.19 4.04 -0.13
CA GLU A 24 9.27 5.16 -0.34
C GLU A 24 8.17 4.76 -1.34
N GLY A 25 6.91 4.94 -0.94
CA GLY A 25 5.76 4.54 -1.76
C GLY A 25 5.65 3.02 -1.98
N HIS A 26 6.10 2.21 -1.02
CA HIS A 26 5.93 0.76 -1.08
C HIS A 26 4.45 0.36 -1.20
N PRO A 27 4.14 -0.70 -1.97
CA PRO A 27 2.82 -1.30 -1.97
C PRO A 27 2.48 -1.77 -0.56
N CYS A 28 1.29 -1.40 -0.10
CA CYS A 28 0.72 -1.90 1.14
C CYS A 28 -0.57 -2.67 0.84
N CYS A 29 -1.52 -2.64 1.78
CA CYS A 29 -2.80 -3.33 1.71
C CYS A 29 -3.50 -3.16 0.35
N ALA A 30 -4.19 -4.21 -0.09
CA ALA A 30 -4.97 -4.22 -1.32
C ALA A 30 -6.43 -4.57 -1.02
N PHE A 31 -7.34 -4.04 -1.81
CA PHE A 31 -8.68 -4.59 -1.92
C PHE A 31 -8.67 -5.76 -2.90
N ALA A 32 -9.23 -6.89 -2.49
CA ALA A 32 -9.36 -8.07 -3.33
C ALA A 32 -10.73 -8.71 -3.13
N CYS A 33 -11.29 -9.26 -4.21
CA CYS A 33 -12.48 -10.09 -4.19
C CYS A 33 -12.26 -11.31 -5.10
N SER A 34 -13.10 -12.33 -4.95
CA SER A 34 -13.06 -13.48 -5.85
C SER A 34 -13.46 -13.10 -7.27
N GLN A 35 -12.82 -13.69 -8.27
CA GLN A 35 -13.21 -13.55 -9.67
C GLN A 35 -14.69 -13.91 -9.89
N GLU A 36 -15.19 -14.98 -9.27
CA GLU A 36 -16.59 -15.40 -9.35
C GLU A 36 -17.56 -14.27 -8.92
N PHE A 37 -17.31 -13.62 -7.79
CA PHE A 37 -18.13 -12.49 -7.34
C PHE A 37 -18.13 -11.33 -8.36
N ALA A 38 -16.96 -10.98 -8.89
CA ALA A 38 -16.86 -9.89 -9.87
C ALA A 38 -17.63 -10.21 -11.16
N GLU A 39 -17.62 -11.46 -11.61
CA GLU A 39 -18.29 -11.92 -12.83
C GLU A 39 -19.81 -12.11 -12.64
N THR A 40 -20.23 -12.63 -11.49
CA THR A 40 -21.65 -12.91 -11.19
C THR A 40 -22.42 -11.67 -10.73
N HIS A 41 -21.74 -10.71 -10.11
CA HIS A 41 -22.33 -9.47 -9.61
C HIS A 41 -21.62 -8.22 -10.16
N PRO A 42 -21.54 -8.04 -11.50
CA PRO A 42 -20.68 -7.02 -12.11
C PRO A 42 -21.06 -5.59 -11.74
N ASN A 43 -22.36 -5.29 -11.58
CA ASN A 43 -22.82 -3.96 -11.18
C ASN A 43 -22.43 -3.64 -9.73
N THR A 44 -22.54 -4.62 -8.84
CA THR A 44 -22.19 -4.47 -7.42
C THR A 44 -20.67 -4.35 -7.28
N TYR A 45 -19.92 -5.20 -7.98
CA TYR A 45 -18.47 -5.11 -8.05
C TYR A 45 -18.01 -3.75 -8.58
N GLY A 46 -18.58 -3.28 -9.69
CA GLY A 46 -18.26 -1.97 -10.26
C GLY A 46 -18.55 -0.81 -9.31
N ALA A 47 -19.69 -0.84 -8.60
CA ALA A 47 -20.02 0.19 -7.60
C ALA A 47 -19.05 0.16 -6.42
N LEU A 48 -18.68 -1.02 -5.93
CA LEU A 48 -17.71 -1.18 -4.84
C LEU A 48 -16.32 -0.70 -5.26
N PHE A 49 -15.86 -1.06 -6.47
CA PHE A 49 -14.56 -0.65 -6.97
C PHE A 49 -14.47 0.87 -7.13
N ARG A 50 -15.48 1.52 -7.74
CA ARG A 50 -15.58 2.98 -7.82
C ARG A 50 -15.52 3.63 -6.43
N SER A 51 -16.27 3.11 -5.48
CA SER A 51 -16.33 3.65 -4.11
C SER A 51 -14.96 3.57 -3.42
N ILE A 52 -14.21 2.49 -3.64
CA ILE A 52 -12.87 2.33 -3.05
C ILE A 52 -11.87 3.28 -3.68
N VAL A 53 -11.88 3.43 -5.01
CA VAL A 53 -11.00 4.39 -5.70
C VAL A 53 -11.28 5.80 -5.20
N ASP A 54 -12.54 6.19 -5.14
CA ASP A 54 -12.95 7.53 -4.68
C ASP A 54 -12.59 7.78 -3.21
N ALA A 55 -12.88 6.82 -2.32
CA ALA A 55 -12.52 6.93 -0.90
C ALA A 55 -11.00 6.99 -0.67
N THR A 56 -10.22 6.29 -1.50
CA THR A 56 -8.75 6.33 -1.43
C THR A 56 -8.22 7.70 -1.85
N GLN A 57 -8.79 8.30 -2.91
CA GLN A 57 -8.45 9.66 -3.33
C GLN A 57 -8.88 10.70 -2.30
N TYR A 58 -10.04 10.50 -1.65
CA TYR A 58 -10.46 11.33 -0.54
C TYR A 58 -9.46 11.27 0.62
N ALA A 59 -8.93 10.08 0.93
CA ALA A 59 -7.97 9.87 2.00
C ALA A 59 -6.54 10.34 1.67
N SER A 60 -6.17 10.38 0.39
CA SER A 60 -4.85 10.85 -0.04
C SER A 60 -4.68 12.35 0.25
N ASP A 61 -5.74 13.15 0.09
CA ASP A 61 -5.76 14.59 0.40
C ASP A 61 -5.50 14.83 1.90
N PRO A 62 -4.37 15.48 2.27
CA PRO A 62 -4.04 15.81 3.64
C PRO A 62 -5.11 16.61 4.39
N ALA A 63 -5.93 17.41 3.68
CA ALA A 63 -6.98 18.22 4.28
C ALA A 63 -8.08 17.36 4.93
N ASN A 64 -8.33 16.17 4.40
CA ASN A 64 -9.38 15.26 4.87
C ASN A 64 -8.91 14.34 6.00
N ARG A 65 -7.60 14.24 6.24
CA ARG A 65 -7.03 13.22 7.15
C ARG A 65 -7.47 13.36 8.61
N VAL A 66 -7.79 14.57 9.05
CA VAL A 66 -8.28 14.80 10.42
C VAL A 66 -9.69 14.26 10.60
N GLU A 67 -10.62 14.57 9.70
CA GLU A 67 -11.98 14.05 9.79
C GLU A 67 -12.04 12.54 9.55
N ILE A 68 -11.17 12.00 8.70
CA ILE A 68 -11.04 10.56 8.49
C ILE A 68 -10.61 9.89 9.80
N ALA A 69 -9.64 10.48 10.52
CA ALA A 69 -9.22 9.95 11.82
C ALA A 69 -10.40 9.88 12.80
N GLU A 70 -11.22 10.93 12.85
CA GLU A 70 -12.43 10.97 13.69
C GLU A 70 -13.46 9.92 13.26
N ALA A 71 -13.68 9.73 11.97
CA ALA A 71 -14.67 8.79 11.44
C ALA A 71 -14.32 7.32 11.73
N ILE A 72 -13.04 6.93 11.64
CA ILE A 72 -12.61 5.53 11.78
C ILE A 72 -12.16 5.15 13.20
N SER A 73 -12.02 6.11 14.11
CA SER A 73 -11.61 5.87 15.50
C SER A 73 -12.63 5.16 16.40
N PRO A 74 -13.96 5.37 16.28
CA PRO A 74 -14.95 4.82 17.20
C PRO A 74 -14.94 3.30 17.33
N SER A 75 -15.61 2.79 18.37
CA SER A 75 -15.65 1.36 18.69
C SER A 75 -16.29 0.47 17.62
N ALA A 76 -17.09 1.05 16.72
CA ALA A 76 -17.65 0.36 15.56
C ALA A 76 -16.60 0.07 14.47
N TYR A 77 -15.43 0.72 14.55
CA TYR A 77 -14.32 0.61 13.60
C TYR A 77 -13.03 0.22 14.34
N LEU A 78 -12.02 1.12 14.39
CA LEU A 78 -10.71 0.79 14.96
C LEU A 78 -10.72 0.66 16.48
N ASN A 79 -11.69 1.28 17.15
CA ASN A 79 -11.73 1.38 18.61
C ASN A 79 -10.42 1.94 19.18
N GLN A 80 -9.94 3.05 18.61
CA GLN A 80 -8.69 3.72 19.00
C GLN A 80 -8.97 5.18 19.38
N PRO A 81 -8.15 5.80 20.25
CA PRO A 81 -8.27 7.23 20.50
C PRO A 81 -8.00 8.03 19.24
N VAL A 82 -8.87 9.01 18.95
CA VAL A 82 -8.70 9.95 17.83
C VAL A 82 -7.30 10.55 17.76
N PRO A 83 -6.67 11.02 18.87
CA PRO A 83 -5.33 11.60 18.80
C PRO A 83 -4.24 10.61 18.34
N VAL A 84 -4.43 9.30 18.55
CA VAL A 84 -3.48 8.28 18.10
C VAL A 84 -3.61 8.08 16.59
N VAL A 85 -4.85 7.97 16.09
CA VAL A 85 -5.11 7.82 14.65
C VAL A 85 -4.73 9.08 13.89
N GLN A 86 -5.02 10.26 14.42
CA GLN A 86 -4.66 11.54 13.80
C GLN A 86 -3.15 11.69 13.66
N GLN A 87 -2.35 11.34 14.69
CA GLN A 87 -0.88 11.34 14.60
C GLN A 87 -0.34 10.46 13.47
N VAL A 88 -1.02 9.35 13.17
CA VAL A 88 -0.69 8.50 12.03
C VAL A 88 -0.99 9.23 10.72
N LEU A 89 -2.25 9.64 10.54
CA LEU A 89 -2.73 10.14 9.26
C LEU A 89 -2.09 11.49 8.88
N THR A 90 -1.87 12.38 9.85
CA THR A 90 -1.29 13.70 9.57
C THR A 90 0.23 13.70 9.53
N GLY A 91 0.88 12.63 10.00
CA GLY A 91 2.33 12.53 9.98
C GLY A 91 3.06 13.33 11.07
N ARG A 92 2.34 14.00 11.98
CA ARG A 92 2.93 14.67 13.14
C ARG A 92 2.72 13.85 14.40
N PHE A 93 3.77 13.19 14.91
CA PHE A 93 3.67 12.17 15.95
C PHE A 93 4.83 12.16 16.93
N ALA A 94 4.60 11.61 18.13
CA ALA A 94 5.68 11.30 19.05
C ALA A 94 6.37 9.99 18.65
N ASP A 95 7.70 9.94 18.69
CA ASP A 95 8.48 8.74 18.36
C ASP A 95 8.68 7.78 19.55
N GLY A 96 8.40 8.23 20.78
CA GLY A 96 8.62 7.47 22.01
C GLY A 96 10.05 7.57 22.57
N LEU A 97 10.92 8.36 21.94
CA LEU A 97 12.27 8.69 22.42
C LEU A 97 12.37 10.14 22.94
N GLY A 98 11.22 10.81 23.06
CA GLY A 98 11.13 12.20 23.53
C GLY A 98 11.06 13.23 22.40
N ASN A 99 11.07 12.80 21.14
CA ASN A 99 10.95 13.72 20.00
C ASN A 99 9.51 13.75 19.49
N ILE A 100 9.19 14.89 18.87
CA ILE A 100 8.04 15.02 17.99
C ILE A 100 8.57 15.07 16.57
N VAL A 101 8.14 14.12 15.75
CA VAL A 101 8.47 14.02 14.33
C VAL A 101 7.36 14.68 13.53
N ASP A 102 7.75 15.43 12.50
CA ASP A 102 6.84 16.03 11.51
C ASP A 102 7.20 15.46 10.13
N GLU A 103 6.44 14.44 9.72
CA GLU A 103 6.64 13.67 8.50
C GLU A 103 5.29 13.50 7.79
N PRO A 104 4.83 14.52 7.04
CA PRO A 104 3.52 14.51 6.38
C PRO A 104 3.31 13.33 5.42
N GLN A 105 4.39 12.75 4.90
CA GLN A 105 4.38 11.59 4.02
C GLN A 105 4.56 10.27 4.79
N ARG A 106 4.34 10.27 6.11
CA ARG A 106 4.34 9.05 6.94
C ARG A 106 3.44 7.97 6.36
N ILE A 107 2.27 8.37 5.85
CA ILE A 107 1.29 7.51 5.21
C ILE A 107 0.71 8.22 4.00
N ASP A 108 0.39 7.44 2.99
CA ASP A 108 -0.30 7.89 1.78
C ASP A 108 -1.25 6.80 1.27
N PHE A 109 -2.14 7.18 0.37
CA PHE A 109 -3.20 6.33 -0.15
C PHE A 109 -3.22 6.42 -1.68
N ASP A 110 -2.73 5.37 -2.36
CA ASP A 110 -2.73 5.25 -3.82
C ASP A 110 -3.63 4.07 -4.21
N PRO A 111 -4.74 4.29 -4.95
CA PRO A 111 -5.63 3.21 -5.34
C PRO A 111 -5.04 2.34 -6.46
N PHE A 112 -3.99 2.80 -7.15
CA PHE A 112 -3.53 2.20 -8.40
C PHE A 112 -2.69 0.93 -8.16
N PRO A 113 -3.13 -0.25 -8.62
CA PRO A 113 -2.42 -1.49 -8.37
C PRO A 113 -1.30 -1.71 -9.40
N TRP A 114 -0.14 -1.10 -9.17
CA TRP A 114 1.03 -1.19 -10.06
C TRP A 114 1.46 -2.65 -10.33
N HIS A 115 1.47 -3.07 -11.61
CA HIS A 115 1.93 -4.41 -12.00
C HIS A 115 3.37 -4.69 -11.58
N SER A 116 4.26 -3.70 -11.71
CA SER A 116 5.64 -3.80 -11.24
C SER A 116 5.78 -4.13 -9.74
N MET A 117 4.85 -3.67 -8.90
CA MET A 117 4.81 -4.01 -7.48
C MET A 117 4.39 -5.48 -7.26
N ALA A 118 3.42 -5.98 -8.03
CA ALA A 118 3.06 -7.40 -8.02
C ALA A 118 4.24 -8.29 -8.44
N VAL A 119 4.98 -7.89 -9.49
CA VAL A 119 6.21 -8.59 -9.91
C VAL A 119 7.22 -8.62 -8.75
N TRP A 120 7.49 -7.48 -8.09
CA TRP A 120 8.39 -7.46 -6.94
C TRP A 120 7.94 -8.39 -5.80
N ILE A 121 6.65 -8.41 -5.47
CA ILE A 121 6.09 -9.33 -4.46
C ILE A 121 6.40 -10.78 -4.83
N LEU A 122 6.16 -11.16 -6.10
CA LEU A 122 6.45 -12.51 -6.58
C LEU A 122 7.96 -12.84 -6.52
N THR A 123 8.85 -11.87 -6.79
CA THR A 123 10.30 -12.08 -6.61
C THR A 123 10.65 -12.33 -5.15
N GLN A 124 10.05 -11.62 -4.19
CA GLN A 124 10.32 -11.86 -2.78
C GLN A 124 9.72 -13.19 -2.29
N MET A 125 8.57 -13.60 -2.83
CA MET A 125 8.01 -14.93 -2.59
C MET A 125 8.95 -16.03 -3.11
N LYS A 126 9.53 -15.86 -4.30
CA LYS A 126 10.54 -16.79 -4.85
C LYS A 126 11.78 -16.82 -3.98
N ARG A 127 12.36 -15.65 -3.66
CA ARG A 127 13.56 -15.49 -2.81
C ARG A 127 13.48 -16.24 -1.49
N TRP A 128 12.30 -16.27 -0.87
CA TRP A 128 12.08 -16.93 0.42
C TRP A 128 11.54 -18.37 0.30
N GLY A 129 11.42 -18.90 -0.92
CA GLY A 129 11.01 -20.28 -1.17
C GLY A 129 9.51 -20.56 -1.05
N TYR A 130 8.67 -19.51 -1.00
CA TYR A 130 7.21 -19.63 -1.06
C TYR A 130 6.71 -19.96 -2.47
N LEU A 131 7.45 -19.50 -3.49
CA LEU A 131 7.23 -19.84 -4.88
C LEU A 131 8.40 -20.71 -5.37
N GLN A 132 8.14 -21.99 -5.59
CA GLN A 132 9.16 -23.00 -5.92
C GLN A 132 9.23 -23.35 -7.41
N ARG A 133 8.30 -22.81 -8.21
CA ARG A 133 8.24 -23.03 -9.65
C ARG A 133 8.50 -21.74 -10.39
N ASP A 134 9.05 -21.85 -11.58
CA ASP A 134 9.11 -20.72 -12.51
C ASP A 134 7.70 -20.38 -12.99
N ILE A 135 7.42 -19.08 -13.04
CA ILE A 135 6.17 -18.50 -13.51
C ILE A 135 6.49 -17.33 -14.42
N ASN A 136 5.56 -17.00 -15.30
CA ASN A 136 5.59 -15.70 -15.95
C ASN A 136 5.03 -14.66 -14.98
N TYR A 137 5.91 -13.86 -14.37
CA TYR A 137 5.52 -12.85 -13.37
C TYR A 137 4.51 -11.85 -13.93
N ASN A 138 4.73 -11.36 -15.16
CA ASN A 138 3.86 -10.37 -15.79
C ASN A 138 2.46 -10.93 -16.04
N ALA A 139 2.36 -12.18 -16.51
CA ALA A 139 1.07 -12.84 -16.72
C ALA A 139 0.27 -13.00 -15.41
N VAL A 140 0.94 -13.23 -14.28
CA VAL A 140 0.29 -13.29 -12.97
C VAL A 140 -0.10 -11.89 -12.49
N ALA A 141 0.80 -10.92 -12.61
CA ALA A 141 0.56 -9.53 -12.22
C ALA A 141 -0.65 -8.96 -12.97
N GLU A 142 -0.68 -9.07 -14.29
CA GLU A 142 -1.74 -8.53 -15.15
C GLU A 142 -3.10 -9.21 -14.94
N ARG A 143 -3.11 -10.47 -14.49
CA ARG A 143 -4.35 -11.18 -14.17
C ARG A 143 -4.94 -10.79 -12.83
N VAL A 144 -4.12 -10.42 -11.85
CA VAL A 144 -4.55 -10.21 -10.45
C VAL A 144 -4.66 -8.72 -10.11
N PHE A 145 -3.76 -7.89 -10.62
CA PHE A 145 -3.75 -6.44 -10.38
C PHE A 145 -4.47 -5.73 -11.52
N LEU A 146 -5.71 -5.33 -11.29
CA LEU A 146 -6.63 -4.74 -12.27
C LEU A 146 -6.33 -3.25 -12.53
N ALA A 147 -5.09 -2.97 -12.96
CA ALA A 147 -4.55 -1.62 -13.11
C ALA A 147 -5.22 -0.82 -14.23
N THR A 148 -5.56 -1.49 -15.34
CA THR A 148 -6.25 -0.87 -16.47
C THR A 148 -7.63 -0.40 -16.06
N GLU A 149 -8.41 -1.28 -15.43
CA GLU A 149 -9.76 -1.00 -14.94
C GLU A 149 -9.75 0.07 -13.85
N CYS A 150 -8.76 0.04 -12.95
CA CYS A 150 -8.56 1.11 -11.98
C CYS A 150 -8.34 2.45 -12.69
N GLY A 151 -7.49 2.48 -13.72
CA GLY A 151 -7.24 3.67 -14.52
C GLY A 151 -8.49 4.22 -15.22
N ASP A 152 -9.35 3.34 -15.73
CA ASP A 152 -10.63 3.74 -16.35
C ASP A 152 -11.59 4.34 -15.31
N ILE A 153 -11.72 3.71 -14.14
CA ILE A 153 -12.52 4.24 -13.03
C ILE A 153 -12.00 5.60 -12.56
N MET A 154 -10.67 5.76 -12.44
CA MET A 154 -10.07 7.04 -12.08
C MET A 154 -10.49 8.14 -13.07
N ARG A 155 -10.42 7.88 -14.39
CA ARG A 155 -10.85 8.85 -15.42
C ARG A 155 -12.33 9.18 -15.32
N GLU A 156 -13.19 8.17 -15.11
CA GLU A 156 -14.62 8.36 -14.97
C GLU A 156 -14.99 9.22 -13.75
N LEU A 157 -14.20 9.12 -12.68
CA LEU A 157 -14.33 9.94 -11.47
C LEU A 157 -13.64 11.32 -11.59
N GLY A 158 -12.95 11.59 -12.71
CA GLY A 158 -12.27 12.86 -12.96
C GLY A 158 -10.83 12.94 -12.41
N TYR A 159 -10.25 11.82 -12.00
CA TYR A 159 -8.85 11.72 -11.56
C TYR A 159 -7.91 11.37 -12.73
N GLU A 160 -6.65 11.78 -12.62
CA GLU A 160 -5.61 11.43 -13.59
C GLU A 160 -4.94 10.10 -13.21
N PRO A 161 -5.11 9.01 -14.00
CA PRO A 161 -4.39 7.77 -13.74
C PRO A 161 -2.96 7.82 -14.30
N PRO A 162 -2.05 6.96 -13.80
CA PRO A 162 -0.76 6.75 -14.43
C PRO A 162 -0.86 6.33 -15.90
N GLU A 163 0.06 6.82 -16.73
CA GLU A 163 0.15 6.41 -18.16
C GLU A 163 0.68 4.98 -18.34
N LYS A 164 1.33 4.43 -17.32
CA LYS A 164 1.98 3.11 -17.33
C LYS A 164 1.64 2.35 -16.06
N THR A 165 1.61 1.02 -16.17
CA THR A 165 1.35 0.11 -15.03
C THR A 165 2.63 -0.47 -14.43
N TYR A 166 3.76 -0.31 -15.12
CA TYR A 166 5.08 -0.74 -14.68
C TYR A 166 6.00 0.46 -14.48
N LYS A 167 6.75 0.45 -13.38
CA LYS A 167 7.81 1.42 -13.08
C LYS A 167 8.93 0.75 -12.29
N ASN A 168 10.15 1.25 -12.46
CA ASN A 168 11.27 0.89 -11.60
C ASN A 168 11.16 1.63 -10.26
N PHE A 169 11.68 1.03 -9.20
CA PHE A 169 11.74 1.65 -7.88
C PHE A 169 12.92 1.13 -7.09
N THR A 170 13.28 1.83 -6.01
CA THR A 170 14.40 1.45 -5.15
C THR A 170 13.89 0.92 -3.83
N VAL A 171 14.35 -0.26 -3.43
CA VAL A 171 14.00 -0.90 -2.16
C VAL A 171 15.28 -1.14 -1.38
N MET A 172 15.41 -0.56 -0.19
CA MET A 172 16.63 -0.62 0.63
C MET A 172 17.90 -0.24 -0.15
N GLY A 173 17.84 0.84 -0.92
CA GLY A 173 18.96 1.33 -1.75
C GLY A 173 19.28 0.49 -2.99
N LYS A 174 18.50 -0.57 -3.25
CA LYS A 174 18.70 -1.46 -4.39
C LYS A 174 17.63 -1.22 -5.45
N LEU A 175 18.06 -0.90 -6.67
CA LEU A 175 17.16 -0.73 -7.80
C LEU A 175 16.46 -2.05 -8.14
N PHE A 176 15.14 -2.03 -8.13
CA PHE A 176 14.31 -3.04 -8.75
C PHE A 176 13.99 -2.59 -10.18
N ASP A 177 14.60 -3.27 -11.15
CA ASP A 177 14.25 -3.17 -12.55
C ASP A 177 13.16 -4.19 -12.87
N TYR A 178 11.95 -3.74 -13.22
CA TYR A 178 10.84 -4.66 -13.50
C TYR A 178 11.08 -5.51 -14.76
N THR A 179 12.05 -5.13 -15.60
CA THR A 179 12.43 -5.90 -16.79
C THR A 179 13.45 -7.01 -16.49
N ASP A 180 14.10 -6.98 -15.32
CA ASP A 180 15.03 -8.00 -14.84
C ASP A 180 14.73 -8.44 -13.39
N PRO A 181 13.56 -9.06 -13.14
CA PRO A 181 13.16 -9.48 -11.80
C PRO A 181 14.07 -10.59 -11.23
N ASP A 182 14.61 -11.46 -12.09
CA ASP A 182 15.49 -12.55 -11.65
C ASP A 182 16.90 -12.01 -11.33
N GLY A 183 17.46 -11.06 -12.10
CA GLY A 183 18.71 -10.40 -11.75
C GLY A 183 18.61 -9.61 -10.44
N TYR A 184 17.46 -8.99 -10.16
CA TYR A 184 17.19 -8.41 -8.84
C TYR A 184 17.21 -9.47 -7.73
N LEU A 185 16.60 -10.64 -7.95
CA LEU A 185 16.61 -11.74 -6.98
C LEU A 185 18.03 -12.26 -6.72
N GLU A 186 18.81 -12.49 -7.78
CA GLU A 186 20.17 -13.04 -7.72
C GLU A 186 21.17 -12.11 -7.02
N SER A 187 20.92 -10.81 -7.08
CA SER A 187 21.73 -9.80 -6.40
C SER A 187 21.73 -9.89 -4.86
N PHE A 188 20.83 -10.67 -4.23
CA PHE A 188 20.76 -10.75 -2.77
C PHE A 188 21.73 -11.79 -2.19
N ALA A 189 22.54 -11.39 -1.22
CA ALA A 189 23.43 -12.31 -0.49
C ALA A 189 22.66 -13.34 0.36
N ILE A 190 21.47 -12.98 0.85
CA ILE A 190 20.61 -13.86 1.66
C ILE A 190 19.35 -14.19 0.87
N ARG A 191 19.22 -15.47 0.50
CA ARG A 191 18.10 -16.06 -0.23
C ARG A 191 18.01 -17.56 0.04
N ARG A 192 16.81 -18.16 -0.14
CA ARG A 192 16.64 -19.62 -0.11
C ARG A 192 16.82 -20.27 -1.48
N SER A 193 16.61 -19.50 -2.54
CA SER A 193 16.68 -19.91 -3.95
C SER A 193 17.46 -18.90 -4.79
#